data_AF-A0A954IT46-F1
#
_entry.id   AF-A0A954IT46-F1
#
_cell.length_a   1.000
_cell.length_b   1.000
_cell.length_c   1.000
_cell.angle_alpha   90.00
_cell.angle_beta   90.00
_cell.angle_gamma   90.00
#
_symmetry.space_group_name_H-M   'P 1'
#
loop_
_entity.id
_entity.type
_entity.pdbx_description
1 polymer ?
#
loop_
_entity_poly.entity_id
_entity_poly.type
_entity_poly.pdbx_seq_one_letter_code
_entity_poly.pdbx_strand_id
1 'polypeptide(L)'
;MNPRNWMDPRTRSGRLSWSFLMGGALIGVSRAQSREQVTTKYDDGAVHERYHVDEAGVKQGSSTEYWPSGRTKCRATYLEGALHGRVERFYEDGSRFVVAYYRKGTLHGAYDEYLDERHVRAKYVEGTLHGRVAVTRGRDVSHRVFDHGKIVSLDGAVVFARTDEAIRERLTRIETLDETSVAKATAAEDALALERMRGLARLNAYRYLCGIPWDVVLDPAFNAYTDAAASLCKAIGRLDHKPPNPGWAKDRFEFGFEGTSHSNLAVTASLPSSIDQYMNDSDPSNIDRIGHRRWCLNPTMAKTGLGRDERYAAMWSMDGSRKNTPRLDFVAYPPPGFVPVEYFGPRHAWSITFSASTSRKKLAESEIRLYRLDERFLRVGEALPFDACHVAAGGFGGGGACLVFRSPNAEIVPGARYEVAVMTGGDKRRSALANFIVEFTQRRDEVK
;
A
#
# COMPACT_ATOMS: atom_id res chain seq x y z
N MET A 1 26.02 -18.59 3.74
CA MET A 1 25.31 -17.87 4.83
C MET A 1 24.58 -16.68 4.22
N ASN A 2 23.29 -16.52 4.54
CA ASN A 2 22.40 -15.53 3.91
C ASN A 2 22.70 -14.11 4.44
N PRO A 3 23.11 -13.14 3.60
CA PRO A 3 23.43 -11.77 4.02
C PRO A 3 22.21 -10.90 4.39
N ARG A 4 21.05 -11.50 4.70
CA ARG A 4 19.82 -10.75 5.01
C ARG A 4 19.75 -10.15 6.43
N ASN A 5 20.70 -10.45 7.32
CA ASN A 5 20.67 -10.00 8.72
C ASN A 5 21.61 -8.81 9.06
N TRP A 6 22.15 -8.08 8.08
CA TRP A 6 23.18 -7.05 8.33
C TRP A 6 22.66 -5.63 8.61
N MET A 7 21.35 -5.44 8.86
CA MET A 7 20.83 -4.22 9.47
C MET A 7 20.84 -4.39 11.00
N ASP A 8 21.68 -3.62 11.70
CA ASP A 8 21.81 -3.70 13.16
C ASP A 8 20.75 -2.82 13.87
N PRO A 9 19.93 -3.42 14.75
CA PRO A 9 19.15 -2.73 15.77
C PRO A 9 19.92 -2.57 17.09
N ARG A 10 20.02 -1.30 17.54
CA ARG A 10 20.18 -0.78 18.92
C ARG A 10 21.55 -0.16 19.27
N THR A 11 21.61 1.17 19.21
CA THR A 11 22.45 1.99 20.09
C THR A 11 21.92 1.88 21.53
N ARG A 12 22.63 1.16 22.42
CA ARG A 12 22.40 1.25 23.88
C ARG A 12 22.98 2.57 24.37
N SER A 13 22.12 3.52 24.73
CA SER A 13 22.50 4.75 25.44
C SER A 13 22.60 4.49 26.94
N GLY A 14 23.83 4.38 27.45
CA GLY A 14 24.12 4.49 28.87
C GLY A 14 24.23 5.97 29.26
N ARG A 15 23.37 6.43 30.18
CA ARG A 15 23.47 7.76 30.82
C ARG A 15 24.69 7.79 31.73
N LEU A 16 25.52 8.83 31.62
CA LEU A 16 26.46 9.26 32.66
C LEU A 16 26.24 10.75 32.96
N SER A 17 26.19 11.08 34.25
CA SER A 17 25.92 12.42 34.76
C SER A 17 27.14 13.33 34.66
N TRP A 18 26.90 14.62 34.44
CA TRP A 18 27.91 15.68 34.42
C TRP A 18 28.15 16.27 35.82
N SER A 19 29.41 16.53 36.14
CA SER A 19 29.81 17.50 37.16
C SER A 19 30.74 18.52 36.50
N PHE A 20 30.36 19.80 36.53
CA PHE A 20 31.16 20.92 36.02
C PHE A 20 32.20 21.36 37.06
N LEU A 21 33.41 21.66 36.60
CA LEU A 21 34.28 22.66 37.22
C LEU A 21 34.91 23.51 36.10
N MET A 22 34.70 24.83 36.20
CA MET A 22 35.21 25.86 35.32
C MET A 22 36.72 26.07 35.52
N GLY A 23 37.45 26.20 34.42
CA GLY A 23 38.84 26.68 34.39
C GLY A 23 39.26 26.90 32.94
N GLY A 24 39.33 28.16 32.52
CA GLY A 24 39.63 28.54 31.15
C GLY A 24 41.08 28.28 30.72
N ALA A 25 41.25 27.80 29.49
CA ALA A 25 42.40 28.10 28.65
C ALA A 25 42.01 27.82 27.19
N LEU A 26 42.30 28.79 26.32
CA LEU A 26 42.30 28.61 24.86
C LEU A 26 43.25 27.46 24.50
N ILE A 27 42.72 26.36 23.96
CA ILE A 27 43.51 25.30 23.36
C ILE A 27 43.04 25.18 21.91
N GLY A 28 43.97 25.40 20.99
CA GLY A 28 43.75 25.28 19.56
C GLY A 28 43.15 23.92 19.19
N VAL A 29 42.45 23.88 18.07
CA VAL A 29 41.88 22.66 17.50
C VAL A 29 43.01 21.71 17.10
N SER A 30 43.49 20.95 18.07
CA SER A 30 44.35 19.79 17.86
C SER A 30 43.45 18.68 17.35
N ARG A 31 43.65 18.28 16.10
CA ARG A 31 43.09 17.06 15.55
C ARG A 31 43.70 15.91 16.37
N ALA A 32 42.95 15.39 17.35
CA ALA A 32 43.40 14.34 18.26
C ALA A 32 44.07 13.21 17.45
N GLN A 33 45.38 13.06 17.61
CA GLN A 33 46.18 12.08 16.91
C GLN A 33 45.92 10.70 17.52
N SER A 34 45.53 9.73 16.70
CA SER A 34 45.48 8.31 17.06
C SER A 34 46.86 7.85 17.57
N ARG A 35 46.94 7.25 18.76
CA ARG A 35 48.24 6.86 19.35
C ARG A 35 48.43 5.36 19.50
N GLU A 36 47.38 4.61 19.82
CA GLU A 36 47.50 3.17 20.08
C GLU A 36 46.66 2.35 19.09
N GLN A 37 47.25 1.28 18.56
CA GLN A 37 46.57 0.29 17.74
C GLN A 37 46.20 -0.91 18.60
N VAL A 38 44.91 -1.22 18.67
CA VAL A 38 44.38 -2.39 19.37
C VAL A 38 44.12 -3.50 18.35
N THR A 39 44.45 -4.74 18.72
CA THR A 39 44.14 -5.94 17.93
C THR A 39 43.26 -6.88 18.75
N THR A 40 42.10 -7.24 18.21
CA THR A 40 41.24 -8.30 18.76
C THR A 40 41.38 -9.57 17.93
N LYS A 41 41.11 -10.71 18.54
CA LYS A 41 41.22 -12.04 17.92
C LYS A 41 39.92 -12.82 18.09
N TYR A 42 39.67 -13.73 17.17
CA TYR A 42 38.70 -14.80 17.31
C TYR A 42 39.19 -15.86 18.32
N ASP A 43 38.30 -16.77 18.71
CA ASP A 43 38.61 -17.86 19.66
C ASP A 43 39.74 -18.79 19.16
N ASP A 44 39.86 -18.95 17.84
CA ASP A 44 40.93 -19.72 17.17
C ASP A 44 42.27 -18.96 17.09
N GLY A 45 42.32 -17.72 17.58
CA GLY A 45 43.49 -16.86 17.57
C GLY A 45 43.70 -16.06 16.28
N ALA A 46 42.87 -16.25 15.25
CA ALA A 46 42.91 -15.42 14.05
C ALA A 46 42.56 -13.96 14.36
N VAL A 47 43.13 -13.01 13.62
CA VAL A 47 42.84 -11.58 13.85
C VAL A 47 41.40 -11.27 13.46
N HIS A 48 40.65 -10.68 14.39
CA HIS A 48 39.27 -10.26 14.17
C HIS A 48 39.19 -8.80 13.73
N GLU A 49 39.84 -7.88 14.45
CA GLU A 49 39.82 -6.45 14.15
C GLU A 49 41.13 -5.79 14.55
N ARG A 50 41.60 -4.83 13.74
CA ARG A 50 42.64 -3.87 14.11
C ARG A 50 42.06 -2.45 14.04
N TYR A 51 42.15 -1.69 15.11
CA TYR A 51 41.61 -0.33 15.18
C TYR A 51 42.48 0.58 16.04
N HIS A 52 42.28 1.88 15.91
CA HIS A 52 42.97 2.87 16.73
C HIS A 52 42.06 3.46 17.81
N VAL A 53 42.66 3.87 18.93
CA VAL A 53 41.98 4.57 20.04
C VAL A 53 42.64 5.90 20.38
N ASP A 54 41.88 6.78 21.03
CA ASP A 54 42.37 7.99 21.68
C ASP A 54 42.88 7.73 23.11
N GLU A 55 43.28 8.79 23.82
CA GLU A 55 43.82 8.72 25.19
C GLU A 55 42.81 8.17 26.21
N ALA A 56 41.51 8.25 25.92
CA ALA A 56 40.45 7.71 26.76
C ALA A 56 40.07 6.26 26.39
N GLY A 57 40.77 5.65 25.42
CA GLY A 57 40.47 4.30 24.92
C GLY A 57 39.28 4.24 23.95
N VAL A 58 38.80 5.38 23.45
CA VAL A 58 37.66 5.46 22.54
C VAL A 58 38.13 5.29 21.09
N LYS A 59 37.41 4.50 20.27
CA LYS A 59 37.77 4.26 18.85
C LYS A 59 37.91 5.57 18.08
N GLN A 60 39.06 5.78 17.46
CA GLN A 60 39.43 7.01 16.77
C GLN A 60 40.31 6.69 15.56
N GLY A 61 39.95 7.16 14.36
CA GLY A 61 40.70 6.90 13.14
C GLY A 61 40.30 5.59 12.46
N SER A 62 41.23 4.96 11.74
CA SER A 62 40.92 3.78 10.92
C SER A 62 40.68 2.52 11.74
N SER A 63 39.73 1.71 11.29
CA SER A 63 39.54 0.32 11.71
C SER A 63 39.48 -0.60 10.49
N THR A 64 40.00 -1.82 10.65
CA THR A 64 39.86 -2.91 9.69
C THR A 64 39.43 -4.18 10.43
N GLU A 65 38.27 -4.72 10.06
CA GLU A 65 37.81 -6.05 10.47
C GLU A 65 38.20 -7.09 9.42
N TYR A 66 38.43 -8.31 9.87
CA TYR A 66 38.87 -9.43 9.04
C TYR A 66 37.93 -10.63 9.22
N TRP A 67 37.77 -11.41 8.16
CA TRP A 67 37.18 -12.75 8.23
C TRP A 67 38.15 -13.70 8.98
N PRO A 68 37.68 -14.86 9.48
CA PRO A 68 38.57 -15.88 10.06
C PRO A 68 39.69 -16.32 9.09
N SER A 69 39.44 -16.26 7.78
CA SER A 69 40.46 -16.48 6.74
C SER A 69 41.56 -15.40 6.67
N GLY A 70 41.47 -14.33 7.45
CA GLY A 70 42.39 -13.20 7.46
C GLY A 70 42.16 -12.18 6.33
N ARG A 71 41.16 -12.41 5.46
CA ARG A 71 40.79 -11.46 4.40
C ARG A 71 40.00 -10.30 4.99
N THR A 72 40.16 -9.10 4.42
CA THR A 72 39.42 -7.92 4.89
C THR A 72 37.92 -8.14 4.77
N LYS A 73 37.21 -7.87 5.86
CA LYS A 73 35.74 -7.91 5.94
C LYS A 73 35.14 -6.52 5.88
N CYS A 74 35.72 -5.59 6.63
CA CYS A 74 35.26 -4.20 6.73
C CYS A 74 36.45 -3.26 6.86
N ARG A 75 36.38 -2.09 6.22
CA ARG A 75 37.23 -0.93 6.52
C ARG A 75 36.33 0.23 6.91
N ALA A 76 36.65 0.89 8.01
CA ALA A 76 35.85 1.99 8.54
C ALA A 76 36.76 3.06 9.15
N THR A 77 36.19 4.24 9.34
CA THR A 77 36.82 5.32 10.10
C THR A 77 35.89 5.74 11.23
N TYR A 78 36.47 6.01 12.40
CA TYR A 78 35.79 6.43 13.60
C TYR A 78 36.23 7.83 14.02
N LEU A 79 35.30 8.60 14.58
CA LEU A 79 35.54 9.87 15.25
C LEU A 79 34.74 9.86 16.56
N GLU A 80 35.42 10.01 17.69
CA GLU A 80 34.79 10.00 19.03
C GLU A 80 33.93 8.75 19.25
N GLY A 81 34.43 7.60 18.80
CA GLY A 81 33.75 6.30 18.93
C GLY A 81 32.63 6.06 17.91
N ALA A 82 32.26 7.04 17.09
CA ALA A 82 31.19 6.93 16.10
C ALA A 82 31.74 6.79 14.67
N LEU A 83 31.06 6.03 13.80
CA LEU A 83 31.42 5.94 12.38
C LEU A 83 31.44 7.33 11.72
N HIS A 84 32.54 7.67 11.07
CA HIS A 84 32.71 8.98 10.45
C HIS A 84 33.60 8.88 9.22
N GLY A 85 33.07 9.26 8.05
CA GLY A 85 33.71 9.09 6.76
C GLY A 85 33.32 7.78 6.08
N ARG A 86 34.24 7.24 5.30
CA ARG A 86 33.99 6.13 4.37
C ARG A 86 34.04 4.78 5.09
N VAL A 87 33.09 3.91 4.74
CA VAL A 87 33.01 2.51 5.16
C VAL A 87 32.95 1.64 3.92
N GLU A 88 33.74 0.57 3.89
CA GLU A 88 33.76 -0.43 2.81
C GLU A 88 33.54 -1.82 3.40
N ARG A 89 32.70 -2.63 2.75
CA ARG A 89 32.50 -4.04 3.12
C ARG A 89 32.82 -4.96 1.95
N PHE A 90 33.41 -6.10 2.28
CA PHE A 90 33.95 -7.04 1.32
C PHE A 90 33.44 -8.45 1.61
N TYR A 91 33.11 -9.19 0.56
CA TYR A 91 32.87 -10.61 0.62
C TYR A 91 34.17 -11.32 1.00
N GLU A 92 34.07 -12.57 1.44
CA GLU A 92 35.27 -13.35 1.78
C GLU A 92 36.16 -13.63 0.56
N ASP A 93 35.64 -13.55 -0.67
CA ASP A 93 36.46 -13.60 -1.88
C ASP A 93 37.30 -12.33 -2.11
N GLY A 94 37.10 -11.28 -1.30
CA GLY A 94 37.77 -9.98 -1.39
C GLY A 94 37.04 -8.96 -2.28
N SER A 95 35.99 -9.36 -2.99
CA SER A 95 35.18 -8.45 -3.80
C SER A 95 34.37 -7.52 -2.91
N ARG A 96 34.33 -6.23 -3.28
CA ARG A 96 33.65 -5.20 -2.50
C ARG A 96 32.17 -5.17 -2.84
N PHE A 97 31.33 -5.19 -1.81
CA PHE A 97 29.88 -5.21 -1.99
C PHE A 97 29.14 -4.02 -1.36
N VAL A 98 29.80 -3.22 -0.53
CA VAL A 98 29.26 -1.93 -0.06
C VAL A 98 30.36 -0.87 0.02
N VAL A 99 30.02 0.35 -0.41
CA VAL A 99 30.68 1.59 -0.03
C VAL A 99 29.62 2.54 0.53
N ALA A 100 29.84 3.01 1.76
CA ALA A 100 28.93 3.89 2.46
C ALA A 100 29.71 5.03 3.11
N TYR A 101 29.05 6.16 3.36
CA TYR A 101 29.64 7.30 4.06
C TYR A 101 28.81 7.63 5.29
N TYR A 102 29.47 7.94 6.40
CA TYR A 102 28.84 8.23 7.68
C TYR A 102 29.29 9.59 8.21
N ARG A 103 28.43 10.23 9.01
CA ARG A 103 28.73 11.44 9.75
C ARG A 103 28.26 11.25 11.19
N LYS A 104 29.23 11.11 12.11
CA LYS A 104 28.98 10.96 13.56
C LYS A 104 27.97 9.82 13.88
N GLY A 105 28.18 8.66 13.25
CA GLY A 105 27.37 7.46 13.45
C GLY A 105 26.19 7.32 12.47
N THR A 106 25.82 8.38 11.75
CA THR A 106 24.64 8.39 10.87
C THR A 106 25.05 8.26 9.40
N LEU A 107 24.38 7.40 8.62
CA LEU A 107 24.63 7.23 7.19
C LEU A 107 24.35 8.56 6.45
N HIS A 108 25.36 9.12 5.81
CA HIS A 108 25.32 10.45 5.20
C HIS A 108 26.31 10.54 4.03
N GLY A 109 25.80 10.80 2.82
CA GLY A 109 26.60 10.91 1.60
C GLY A 109 26.29 9.81 0.59
N ALA A 110 27.26 9.49 -0.26
CA ALA A 110 27.09 8.47 -1.30
C ALA A 110 26.93 7.07 -0.70
N TYR A 111 26.20 6.22 -1.40
CA TYR A 111 26.02 4.82 -1.06
C TYR A 111 26.03 3.98 -2.34
N ASP A 112 26.79 2.90 -2.33
CA ASP A 112 26.98 2.00 -3.47
C ASP A 112 26.99 0.54 -2.95
N GLU A 113 26.08 -0.30 -3.44
CA GLU A 113 25.88 -1.68 -2.98
C GLU A 113 25.77 -2.65 -4.15
N TYR A 114 26.51 -3.77 -4.10
CA TYR A 114 26.44 -4.88 -5.05
C TYR A 114 25.98 -6.14 -4.31
N LEU A 115 24.69 -6.47 -4.38
CA LEU A 115 24.13 -7.62 -3.68
C LEU A 115 23.15 -8.37 -4.58
N ASP A 116 23.23 -9.70 -4.64
CA ASP A 116 22.29 -10.56 -5.37
C ASP A 116 22.06 -10.12 -6.83
N GLU A 117 23.15 -9.94 -7.59
CA GLU A 117 23.15 -9.44 -8.98
C GLU A 117 22.58 -8.03 -9.19
N ARG A 118 22.26 -7.32 -8.09
CA ARG A 118 21.79 -5.94 -8.13
C ARG A 118 22.90 -4.98 -7.72
N HIS A 119 23.02 -3.89 -8.48
CA HIS A 119 23.84 -2.74 -8.13
C HIS A 119 22.96 -1.54 -7.78
N VAL A 120 23.04 -1.07 -6.53
CA VAL A 120 22.31 0.09 -6.03
C VAL A 120 23.27 1.25 -5.83
N ARG A 121 22.98 2.39 -6.46
CA ARG A 121 23.63 3.68 -6.20
C ARG A 121 22.63 4.66 -5.63
N ALA A 122 22.94 5.22 -4.47
CA ALA A 122 22.05 6.10 -3.73
C ALA A 122 22.83 7.23 -3.06
N LYS A 123 22.09 8.18 -2.49
CA LYS A 123 22.60 9.19 -1.57
C LYS A 123 21.71 9.21 -0.32
N TYR A 124 22.35 9.37 0.83
CA TYR A 124 21.69 9.51 2.12
C TYR A 124 21.95 10.89 2.71
N VAL A 125 20.95 11.44 3.40
CA VAL A 125 21.03 12.67 4.19
C VAL A 125 20.45 12.33 5.57
N GLU A 126 21.29 12.38 6.60
CA GLU A 126 20.92 12.08 7.99
C GLU A 126 20.18 10.75 8.15
N GLY A 127 20.69 9.70 7.51
CA GLY A 127 20.15 8.35 7.58
C GLY A 127 18.98 8.09 6.63
N THR A 128 18.48 9.10 5.92
CA THR A 128 17.34 8.96 5.00
C THR A 128 17.79 8.97 3.54
N LEU A 129 17.19 8.13 2.69
CA LEU A 129 17.41 8.17 1.25
C LEU A 129 16.97 9.51 0.67
N HIS A 130 17.82 10.08 -0.18
CA HIS A 130 17.58 11.40 -0.77
C HIS A 130 18.14 11.49 -2.20
N GLY A 131 17.38 12.11 -3.09
CA GLY A 131 17.73 12.30 -4.49
C GLY A 131 17.56 11.04 -5.33
N ARG A 132 18.32 10.95 -6.41
CA ARG A 132 18.22 9.85 -7.37
C ARG A 132 18.87 8.57 -6.83
N VAL A 133 18.13 7.47 -6.88
CA VAL A 133 18.61 6.11 -6.64
C VAL A 133 18.58 5.34 -7.95
N ALA A 134 19.68 4.71 -8.33
CA ALA A 134 19.76 3.86 -9.51
C ALA A 134 19.93 2.41 -9.07
N VAL A 135 19.11 1.52 -9.63
CA VAL A 135 19.14 0.08 -9.37
C VAL A 135 19.36 -0.62 -10.69
N THR A 136 20.47 -1.33 -10.82
CA THR A 136 20.84 -2.06 -12.04
C THR A 136 20.76 -3.55 -11.76
N ARG A 137 20.12 -4.32 -12.64
CA ARG A 137 20.13 -5.78 -12.63
C ARG A 137 20.37 -6.28 -14.05
N GLY A 138 21.54 -6.88 -14.29
CA GLY A 138 21.95 -7.21 -15.66
C GLY A 138 21.99 -5.95 -16.55
N ARG A 139 21.15 -5.92 -17.59
CA ARG A 139 21.00 -4.76 -18.50
C ARG A 139 19.90 -3.78 -18.09
N ASP A 140 19.04 -4.16 -17.15
CA ASP A 140 17.90 -3.35 -16.74
C ASP A 140 18.35 -2.33 -15.69
N VAL A 141 18.03 -1.06 -15.92
CA VAL A 141 18.29 0.03 -14.98
C VAL A 141 16.97 0.69 -14.62
N SER A 142 16.67 0.73 -13.33
CA SER A 142 15.54 1.46 -12.78
C SER A 142 16.02 2.66 -11.95
N HIS A 143 15.37 3.80 -12.13
CA HIS A 143 15.65 5.05 -11.44
C HIS A 143 14.51 5.41 -10.51
N ARG A 144 14.84 5.71 -9.26
CA ARG A 144 13.90 6.25 -8.27
C ARG A 144 14.37 7.64 -7.88
N VAL A 145 13.45 8.50 -7.52
CA VAL A 145 13.77 9.78 -6.87
C VAL A 145 13.13 9.77 -5.50
N PHE A 146 13.93 10.01 -4.47
CA PHE A 146 13.48 10.14 -3.09
C PHE A 146 13.63 11.58 -2.61
N ASP A 147 12.69 12.02 -1.79
CA ASP A 147 12.78 13.25 -1.02
C ASP A 147 12.56 12.93 0.46
N HIS A 148 13.60 13.13 1.26
CA HIS A 148 13.62 12.84 2.70
C HIS A 148 13.01 11.47 3.07
N GLY A 149 13.45 10.41 2.38
CA GLY A 149 13.00 9.03 2.58
C GLY A 149 11.68 8.66 1.89
N LYS A 150 10.95 9.61 1.30
CA LYS A 150 9.71 9.34 0.55
C LYS A 150 9.98 9.24 -0.94
N ILE A 151 9.47 8.22 -1.62
CA ILE A 151 9.62 8.13 -3.08
C ILE A 151 8.72 9.18 -3.76
N VAL A 152 9.29 9.88 -4.73
CA VAL A 152 8.62 10.89 -5.57
C VAL A 152 8.33 10.32 -6.95
N SER A 153 9.31 9.64 -7.55
CA SER A 153 9.16 9.01 -8.86
C SER A 153 9.86 7.66 -8.97
N LEU A 154 9.32 6.81 -9.84
CA LEU A 154 9.90 5.54 -10.27
C LEU A 154 9.88 5.54 -11.80
N ASP A 155 11.07 5.45 -12.39
CA ASP A 155 11.29 5.41 -13.84
C ASP A 155 10.63 6.57 -14.61
N GLY A 156 10.63 7.75 -13.97
CA GLY A 156 10.05 8.98 -14.51
C GLY A 156 8.55 9.14 -14.26
N ALA A 157 7.86 8.10 -13.76
CA ALA A 157 6.46 8.18 -13.36
C ALA A 157 6.31 8.60 -11.89
N VAL A 158 5.31 9.43 -11.60
CA VAL A 158 4.90 9.71 -10.21
C VAL A 158 4.33 8.43 -9.61
N VAL A 159 4.90 7.98 -8.48
CA VAL A 159 4.48 6.73 -7.83
C VAL A 159 3.15 6.92 -7.09
N PHE A 160 3.08 7.99 -6.29
CA PHE A 160 1.93 8.33 -5.46
C PHE A 160 1.35 9.66 -5.93
N ALA A 161 0.31 9.62 -6.77
CA ALA A 161 -0.33 10.83 -7.30
C ALA A 161 -0.99 11.70 -6.22
N ARG A 162 -1.34 11.11 -5.06
CA ARG A 162 -1.87 11.79 -3.88
C ARG A 162 -1.05 11.39 -2.67
N THR A 163 -0.82 12.32 -1.76
CA THR A 163 -0.16 12.04 -0.48
C THR A 163 -1.10 11.27 0.45
N ASP A 164 -0.53 10.49 1.38
CA ASP A 164 -1.30 9.81 2.44
C ASP A 164 -2.14 10.81 3.24
N GLU A 165 -1.56 11.95 3.62
CA GLU A 165 -2.25 13.04 4.33
C GLU A 165 -3.51 13.52 3.58
N ALA A 166 -3.37 13.84 2.28
CA ALA A 166 -4.49 14.31 1.47
C ALA A 166 -5.58 13.24 1.28
N ILE A 167 -5.19 11.95 1.27
CA ILE A 167 -6.14 10.84 1.25
C ILE A 167 -6.89 10.79 2.58
N ARG A 168 -6.18 10.77 3.72
CA ARG A 168 -6.78 10.70 5.06
C ARG A 168 -7.71 11.87 5.34
N GLU A 169 -7.27 13.10 5.10
CA GLU A 169 -8.08 14.32 5.29
C GLU A 169 -9.38 14.26 4.48
N ARG A 170 -9.29 13.84 3.22
CA ARG A 170 -10.49 13.76 2.36
C ARG A 170 -11.43 12.65 2.80
N LEU A 171 -10.92 11.46 3.14
CA LEU A 171 -11.74 10.36 3.63
C LEU A 171 -12.47 10.76 4.92
N THR A 172 -11.78 11.43 5.85
CA THR A 172 -12.39 11.98 7.06
C THR A 172 -13.49 12.99 6.72
N ARG A 173 -13.24 13.92 5.80
CA ARG A 173 -14.26 14.90 5.38
C ARG A 173 -15.50 14.25 4.77
N ILE A 174 -15.33 13.21 3.96
CA ILE A 174 -16.45 12.49 3.33
C ILE A 174 -17.30 11.79 4.41
N GLU A 175 -16.66 11.14 5.39
CA GLU A 175 -17.37 10.28 6.34
C GLU A 175 -17.88 10.97 7.61
N THR A 176 -17.29 12.11 8.02
CA THR A 176 -17.77 12.83 9.22
C THR A 176 -19.16 13.43 9.01
N LEU A 177 -19.56 13.71 7.76
CA LEU A 177 -20.77 14.45 7.38
C LEU A 177 -20.81 15.87 7.99
N ASP A 178 -21.43 16.82 7.30
CA ASP A 178 -21.64 18.15 7.88
C ASP A 178 -22.84 18.15 8.83
N GLU A 179 -22.74 18.90 9.92
CA GLU A 179 -23.76 18.94 10.99
C GLU A 179 -25.13 19.38 10.48
N THR A 180 -25.16 20.29 9.50
CA THR A 180 -26.41 20.79 8.90
C THR A 180 -27.13 19.67 8.14
N SER A 181 -26.42 18.90 7.33
CA SER A 181 -27.00 17.75 6.62
C SER A 181 -27.45 16.65 7.57
N VAL A 182 -26.69 16.40 8.65
CA VAL A 182 -27.11 15.46 9.71
C VAL A 182 -28.39 15.91 10.38
N ALA A 183 -28.51 17.18 10.76
CA ALA A 183 -29.72 17.74 11.36
C ALA A 183 -30.92 17.63 10.41
N LYS A 184 -30.72 17.97 9.13
CA LYS A 184 -31.77 17.85 8.10
C LYS A 184 -32.25 16.42 7.91
N ALA A 185 -31.33 15.45 7.85
CA ALA A 185 -31.71 14.04 7.72
C ALA A 185 -32.39 13.48 8.96
N THR A 186 -31.97 13.91 10.15
CA THR A 186 -32.60 13.48 11.42
C THR A 186 -34.03 14.00 11.55
N ALA A 187 -34.32 15.18 10.97
CA ALA A 187 -35.65 15.78 10.96
C ALA A 187 -36.55 15.26 9.80
N ALA A 188 -36.04 14.41 8.91
CA ALA A 188 -36.81 13.89 7.79
C ALA A 188 -37.80 12.79 8.24
N GLU A 189 -38.92 12.65 7.53
CA GLU A 189 -39.88 11.56 7.77
C GLU A 189 -39.35 10.17 7.35
N ASP A 190 -38.23 10.12 6.61
CA ASP A 190 -37.51 8.89 6.28
C ASP A 190 -36.66 8.43 7.46
N ALA A 191 -37.13 7.41 8.17
CA ALA A 191 -36.45 6.82 9.33
C ALA A 191 -35.02 6.32 9.02
N LEU A 192 -34.68 6.08 7.74
CA LEU A 192 -33.35 5.65 7.32
C LEU A 192 -32.47 6.81 6.84
N ALA A 193 -32.96 8.05 6.77
CA ALA A 193 -32.26 9.16 6.12
C ALA A 193 -30.79 9.32 6.57
N LEU A 194 -30.55 9.31 7.89
CA LEU A 194 -29.18 9.42 8.43
C LEU A 194 -28.33 8.19 8.09
N GLU A 195 -28.92 6.99 8.10
CA GLU A 195 -28.21 5.75 7.76
C GLU A 195 -27.86 5.70 6.26
N ARG A 196 -28.78 6.16 5.38
CA ARG A 196 -28.54 6.33 3.95
C ARG A 196 -27.40 7.28 3.67
N MET A 197 -27.36 8.42 4.37
CA MET A 197 -26.24 9.38 4.25
C MET A 197 -24.90 8.75 4.63
N ARG A 198 -24.85 7.99 5.73
CA ARG A 198 -23.62 7.29 6.14
C ARG A 198 -23.22 6.20 5.14
N GLY A 199 -24.18 5.46 4.60
CA GLY A 199 -23.92 4.48 3.54
C GLY A 199 -23.40 5.13 2.26
N LEU A 200 -23.99 6.25 1.84
CA LEU A 200 -23.53 7.03 0.70
C LEU A 200 -22.11 7.55 0.92
N ALA A 201 -21.83 8.11 2.10
CA ALA A 201 -20.49 8.57 2.46
C ALA A 201 -19.47 7.44 2.39
N ARG A 202 -19.82 6.24 2.88
CA ARG A 202 -18.96 5.06 2.80
C ARG A 202 -18.68 4.65 1.34
N LEU A 203 -19.70 4.61 0.49
CA LEU A 203 -19.54 4.34 -0.94
C LEU A 203 -18.61 5.38 -1.59
N ASN A 204 -18.88 6.66 -1.34
CA ASN A 204 -18.11 7.77 -1.88
C ASN A 204 -16.66 7.75 -1.39
N ALA A 205 -16.40 7.30 -0.17
CA ALA A 205 -15.04 7.13 0.35
C ALA A 205 -14.25 6.07 -0.43
N TYR A 206 -14.85 4.90 -0.70
CA TYR A 206 -14.22 3.88 -1.56
C TYR A 206 -13.97 4.37 -2.98
N ARG A 207 -14.95 5.08 -3.56
CA ARG A 207 -14.83 5.65 -4.92
C ARG A 207 -13.73 6.71 -4.99
N TYR A 208 -13.65 7.59 -4.00
CA TYR A 208 -12.58 8.57 -3.90
C TYR A 208 -11.23 7.88 -3.77
N LEU A 209 -11.12 6.88 -2.91
CA LEU A 209 -9.90 6.10 -2.73
C LEU A 209 -9.46 5.48 -4.07
N CYS A 210 -10.39 4.92 -4.85
CA CYS A 210 -10.11 4.32 -6.16
C CYS A 210 -9.86 5.33 -7.29
N GLY A 211 -9.87 6.64 -7.02
CA GLY A 211 -9.55 7.68 -8.01
C GLY A 211 -10.63 7.85 -9.09
N ILE A 212 -11.86 7.43 -8.82
CA ILE A 212 -13.01 7.60 -9.73
C ILE A 212 -13.95 8.69 -9.21
N PRO A 213 -14.88 9.21 -10.05
CA PRO A 213 -15.85 10.20 -9.60
C PRO A 213 -16.66 9.68 -8.40
N TRP A 214 -16.48 10.33 -7.26
CA TRP A 214 -16.99 9.88 -5.97
C TRP A 214 -18.18 10.70 -5.49
N ASP A 215 -18.57 11.73 -6.22
CA ASP A 215 -19.71 12.62 -5.97
C ASP A 215 -21.05 11.95 -6.33
N VAL A 216 -21.26 10.68 -5.95
CA VAL A 216 -22.55 10.00 -6.11
C VAL A 216 -23.54 10.61 -5.11
N VAL A 217 -24.79 10.76 -5.54
CA VAL A 217 -25.89 11.30 -4.71
C VAL A 217 -27.01 10.27 -4.53
N LEU A 218 -27.77 10.41 -3.46
CA LEU A 218 -28.99 9.63 -3.25
C LEU A 218 -30.10 10.15 -4.16
N ASP A 219 -30.79 9.23 -4.84
CA ASP A 219 -32.00 9.52 -5.61
C ASP A 219 -33.23 8.98 -4.85
N PRO A 220 -34.26 9.82 -4.58
CA PRO A 220 -35.43 9.41 -3.83
C PRO A 220 -36.19 8.23 -4.46
N ALA A 221 -36.25 8.14 -5.79
CA ALA A 221 -36.90 7.02 -6.46
C ALA A 221 -36.12 5.72 -6.24
N PHE A 222 -34.79 5.80 -6.34
CA PHE A 222 -33.92 4.64 -6.07
C PHE A 222 -34.01 4.20 -4.61
N ASN A 223 -34.13 5.14 -3.67
CA ASN A 223 -34.37 4.82 -2.26
C ASN A 223 -35.65 3.98 -2.09
N ALA A 224 -36.76 4.43 -2.69
CA ALA A 224 -38.03 3.69 -2.63
C ALA A 224 -37.91 2.27 -3.22
N TYR A 225 -37.25 2.12 -4.38
CA TYR A 225 -36.98 0.79 -4.95
C TYR A 225 -36.16 -0.10 -4.01
N THR A 226 -35.12 0.45 -3.40
CA THR A 226 -34.27 -0.31 -2.48
C THR A 226 -34.98 -0.69 -1.18
N ASP A 227 -35.90 0.14 -0.68
CA ASP A 227 -36.72 -0.21 0.49
C ASP A 227 -37.66 -1.36 0.16
N ALA A 228 -38.34 -1.28 -0.99
CA ALA A 228 -39.21 -2.35 -1.46
C ALA A 228 -38.45 -3.66 -1.73
N ALA A 229 -37.22 -3.57 -2.25
CA ALA A 229 -36.34 -4.71 -2.44
C ALA A 229 -35.98 -5.39 -1.11
N ALA A 230 -35.60 -4.60 -0.10
CA ALA A 230 -35.28 -5.09 1.23
C ALA A 230 -36.49 -5.76 1.89
N SER A 231 -37.67 -5.14 1.83
CA SER A 231 -38.92 -5.73 2.32
C SER A 231 -39.31 -7.01 1.58
N LEU A 232 -39.04 -7.10 0.27
CA LEU A 232 -39.32 -8.30 -0.51
C LEU A 232 -38.39 -9.45 -0.11
N CYS A 233 -37.09 -9.19 0.01
CA CYS A 233 -36.11 -10.17 0.51
C CYS A 233 -36.48 -10.67 1.91
N LYS A 234 -36.93 -9.77 2.78
CA LYS A 234 -37.45 -10.11 4.10
C LYS A 234 -38.65 -11.03 4.02
N ALA A 235 -39.64 -10.69 3.20
CA ALA A 235 -40.88 -11.47 3.07
C ALA A 235 -40.62 -12.90 2.57
N ILE A 236 -39.63 -13.10 1.70
CA ILE A 236 -39.23 -14.44 1.22
C ILE A 236 -38.16 -15.11 2.10
N GLY A 237 -37.59 -14.40 3.08
CA GLY A 237 -36.61 -14.91 4.02
C GLY A 237 -35.20 -15.14 3.47
N ARG A 238 -34.85 -14.58 2.30
CA ARG A 238 -33.53 -14.76 1.67
C ARG A 238 -33.20 -13.62 0.69
N LEU A 239 -31.92 -13.49 0.35
CA LEU A 239 -31.49 -12.64 -0.77
C LEU A 239 -31.80 -13.35 -2.08
N ASP A 240 -32.46 -12.66 -3.02
CA ASP A 240 -32.77 -13.20 -4.34
C ASP A 240 -32.92 -12.03 -5.32
N HIS A 241 -32.25 -12.11 -6.48
CA HIS A 241 -32.42 -11.12 -7.56
C HIS A 241 -33.59 -11.45 -8.49
N LYS A 242 -34.20 -12.63 -8.33
CA LYS A 242 -35.40 -13.08 -9.04
C LYS A 242 -36.40 -13.67 -8.04
N PRO A 243 -36.82 -12.88 -7.03
CA PRO A 243 -37.65 -13.37 -5.95
C PRO A 243 -39.02 -13.84 -6.47
N PRO A 244 -39.59 -14.92 -5.93
CA PRO A 244 -40.99 -15.26 -6.20
C PRO A 244 -41.92 -14.25 -5.53
N ASN A 245 -43.15 -14.10 -6.04
CA ASN A 245 -44.15 -13.26 -5.38
C ASN A 245 -44.65 -13.94 -4.09
N PRO A 246 -44.48 -13.33 -2.90
CA PRO A 246 -44.93 -13.91 -1.63
C PRO A 246 -46.46 -13.78 -1.38
N GLY A 247 -47.25 -13.49 -2.42
CA GLY A 247 -48.69 -13.23 -2.31
C GLY A 247 -49.04 -11.75 -2.17
N TRP A 248 -48.13 -10.85 -2.54
CA TRP A 248 -48.38 -9.41 -2.55
C TRP A 248 -49.23 -9.00 -3.76
N ALA A 249 -49.89 -7.84 -3.62
CA ALA A 249 -50.51 -7.14 -4.74
C ALA A 249 -49.48 -6.94 -5.86
N LYS A 250 -49.94 -7.05 -7.10
CA LYS A 250 -49.09 -7.13 -8.30
C LYS A 250 -48.15 -5.93 -8.42
N ASP A 251 -48.68 -4.73 -8.28
CA ASP A 251 -47.94 -3.45 -8.34
C ASP A 251 -46.85 -3.37 -7.27
N ARG A 252 -47.16 -3.73 -6.03
CA ARG A 252 -46.19 -3.78 -4.93
C ARG A 252 -45.08 -4.80 -5.19
N PHE A 253 -45.45 -5.99 -5.68
CA PHE A 253 -44.48 -7.03 -6.01
C PHE A 253 -43.56 -6.60 -7.16
N GLU A 254 -44.11 -6.08 -8.25
CA GLU A 254 -43.34 -5.61 -9.41
C GLU A 254 -42.37 -4.50 -8.99
N PHE A 255 -42.80 -3.55 -8.16
CA PHE A 255 -41.93 -2.50 -7.64
C PHE A 255 -40.76 -3.05 -6.78
N GLY A 256 -41.03 -4.02 -5.89
CA GLY A 256 -39.98 -4.68 -5.12
C GLY A 256 -39.04 -5.54 -5.97
N PHE A 257 -39.58 -6.23 -6.99
CA PHE A 257 -38.82 -7.05 -7.92
C PHE A 257 -37.83 -6.20 -8.73
N GLU A 258 -38.28 -5.05 -9.25
CA GLU A 258 -37.42 -4.07 -9.93
C GLU A 258 -36.27 -3.62 -9.02
N GLY A 259 -36.57 -3.34 -7.75
CA GLY A 259 -35.55 -3.02 -6.76
C GLY A 259 -34.53 -4.15 -6.55
N THR A 260 -34.98 -5.41 -6.43
CA THR A 260 -34.06 -6.56 -6.23
C THR A 260 -33.18 -6.84 -7.45
N SER A 261 -33.69 -6.63 -8.66
CA SER A 261 -32.98 -6.94 -9.91
C SER A 261 -31.93 -5.90 -10.30
N HIS A 262 -32.02 -4.66 -9.78
CA HIS A 262 -31.10 -3.56 -10.07
C HIS A 262 -30.16 -3.19 -8.92
N SER A 263 -30.24 -3.91 -7.80
CA SER A 263 -29.48 -3.60 -6.58
C SER A 263 -28.41 -4.64 -6.28
N ASN A 264 -27.32 -4.21 -5.64
CA ASN A 264 -26.54 -5.10 -4.79
C ASN A 264 -27.39 -5.43 -3.55
N LEU A 265 -27.42 -6.69 -3.14
CA LEU A 265 -28.23 -7.17 -2.01
C LEU A 265 -27.33 -7.72 -0.91
N ALA A 266 -27.63 -7.40 0.36
CA ALA A 266 -26.86 -7.88 1.50
C ALA A 266 -27.75 -8.27 2.67
N VAL A 267 -27.21 -9.17 3.49
CA VAL A 267 -27.62 -9.34 4.88
C VAL A 267 -26.64 -8.57 5.75
N THR A 268 -27.10 -7.56 6.48
CA THR A 268 -26.23 -6.61 7.18
C THR A 268 -26.87 -6.09 8.46
N ALA A 269 -26.05 -5.55 9.35
CA ALA A 269 -26.50 -4.77 10.50
C ALA A 269 -26.76 -3.29 10.17
N SER A 270 -26.11 -2.75 9.13
CA SER A 270 -26.28 -1.36 8.71
C SER A 270 -26.00 -1.13 7.22
N LEU A 271 -26.49 -0.02 6.67
CA LEU A 271 -26.21 0.41 5.29
C LEU A 271 -24.72 0.64 5.04
N PRO A 272 -23.95 1.36 5.89
CA PRO A 272 -22.48 1.43 5.74
C PRO A 272 -21.81 0.06 5.71
N SER A 273 -22.21 -0.86 6.61
CA SER A 273 -21.67 -2.22 6.63
C SER A 273 -22.03 -3.02 5.36
N SER A 274 -23.17 -2.73 4.71
CA SER A 274 -23.47 -3.35 3.41
C SER A 274 -22.48 -2.92 2.33
N ILE A 275 -22.05 -1.66 2.32
CA ILE A 275 -21.03 -1.17 1.39
C ILE A 275 -19.69 -1.89 1.61
N ASP A 276 -19.28 -2.09 2.86
CA ASP A 276 -18.06 -2.85 3.16
C ASP A 276 -18.15 -4.30 2.68
N GLN A 277 -19.32 -4.93 2.82
CA GLN A 277 -19.56 -6.28 2.29
C GLN A 277 -19.47 -6.32 0.75
N TYR A 278 -20.13 -5.38 0.06
CA TYR A 278 -20.06 -5.25 -1.40
C TYR A 278 -18.64 -5.00 -1.89
N MET A 279 -17.83 -4.23 -1.15
CA MET A 279 -16.45 -3.97 -1.50
C MET A 279 -15.53 -5.15 -1.20
N ASN A 280 -15.81 -5.95 -0.17
CA ASN A 280 -15.06 -7.19 0.09
C ASN A 280 -15.29 -8.22 -1.03
N ASP A 281 -16.52 -8.70 -1.25
CA ASP A 281 -16.91 -9.56 -2.38
C ASP A 281 -16.02 -10.79 -2.66
N SER A 282 -15.24 -11.24 -1.67
CA SER A 282 -14.14 -12.21 -1.85
C SER A 282 -14.49 -13.62 -1.36
N ASP A 283 -15.75 -13.84 -0.98
CA ASP A 283 -16.22 -15.15 -0.57
C ASP A 283 -16.31 -16.11 -1.77
N PRO A 284 -16.34 -17.44 -1.53
CA PRO A 284 -16.33 -18.43 -2.62
C PRO A 284 -17.46 -18.30 -3.64
N SER A 285 -18.60 -17.71 -3.25
CA SER A 285 -19.74 -17.53 -4.15
C SER A 285 -19.65 -16.27 -5.00
N ASN A 286 -18.68 -15.38 -4.75
CA ASN A 286 -18.55 -14.11 -5.48
C ASN A 286 -17.15 -13.86 -6.07
N ILE A 287 -16.10 -14.47 -5.53
CA ILE A 287 -14.71 -14.19 -5.94
C ILE A 287 -14.44 -14.42 -7.44
N ASP A 288 -15.22 -15.29 -8.10
CA ASP A 288 -15.06 -15.56 -9.53
C ASP A 288 -15.47 -14.37 -10.42
N ARG A 289 -16.27 -13.42 -9.90
CA ARG A 289 -16.85 -12.30 -10.67
C ARG A 289 -16.73 -10.92 -10.02
N ILE A 290 -16.69 -10.87 -8.68
CA ILE A 290 -16.67 -9.67 -7.82
C ILE A 290 -17.66 -8.59 -8.28
N GLY A 291 -18.90 -9.02 -8.54
CA GLY A 291 -19.93 -8.22 -9.17
C GLY A 291 -20.36 -7.02 -8.33
N HIS A 292 -20.53 -7.21 -7.01
CA HIS A 292 -20.98 -6.14 -6.12
C HIS A 292 -19.94 -5.01 -6.07
N ARG A 293 -18.67 -5.37 -5.92
CA ARG A 293 -17.56 -4.39 -5.89
C ARG A 293 -17.49 -3.61 -7.20
N ARG A 294 -17.63 -4.30 -8.32
CA ARG A 294 -17.57 -3.66 -9.65
C ARG A 294 -18.71 -2.65 -9.82
N TRP A 295 -19.91 -2.95 -9.33
CA TRP A 295 -21.00 -1.98 -9.30
C TRP A 295 -20.71 -0.76 -8.41
N CYS A 296 -20.20 -0.97 -7.19
CA CYS A 296 -19.79 0.13 -6.31
C CYS A 296 -18.73 1.03 -6.96
N LEU A 297 -17.83 0.45 -7.75
CA LEU A 297 -16.75 1.14 -8.45
C LEU A 297 -17.09 1.53 -9.89
N ASN A 298 -18.37 1.55 -10.27
CA ASN A 298 -18.80 1.95 -11.60
C ASN A 298 -18.48 3.43 -11.88
N PRO A 299 -17.56 3.79 -12.81
CA PRO A 299 -17.20 5.18 -13.05
C PRO A 299 -18.36 6.03 -13.60
N THR A 300 -19.36 5.40 -14.25
CA THR A 300 -20.52 6.10 -14.84
C THR A 300 -21.65 6.33 -13.86
N MET A 301 -21.54 5.85 -12.61
CA MET A 301 -22.53 6.07 -11.57
C MET A 301 -22.49 7.54 -11.10
N ALA A 302 -23.64 8.19 -11.14
CA ALA A 302 -23.90 9.50 -10.57
C ALA A 302 -24.94 9.44 -9.43
N LYS A 303 -25.80 8.42 -9.43
CA LYS A 303 -26.91 8.28 -8.48
C LYS A 303 -26.96 6.87 -7.91
N THR A 304 -27.44 6.78 -6.67
CA THR A 304 -27.73 5.50 -5.99
C THR A 304 -28.98 5.64 -5.11
N GLY A 305 -29.51 4.52 -4.66
CA GLY A 305 -30.45 4.42 -3.55
C GLY A 305 -29.92 3.42 -2.52
N LEU A 306 -30.33 3.54 -1.26
CA LEU A 306 -29.88 2.66 -0.18
C LEU A 306 -31.02 2.33 0.77
N GLY A 307 -31.55 1.12 0.74
CA GLY A 307 -32.70 0.71 1.55
C GLY A 307 -32.38 -0.44 2.49
N ARG A 308 -33.06 -0.49 3.63
CA ARG A 308 -32.90 -1.56 4.62
C ARG A 308 -34.22 -1.89 5.32
N ASP A 309 -34.52 -3.17 5.45
CA ASP A 309 -35.62 -3.69 6.26
C ASP A 309 -35.07 -4.80 7.16
N GLU A 310 -34.99 -4.50 8.45
CA GLU A 310 -34.27 -5.29 9.45
C GLU A 310 -32.84 -5.62 9.00
N ARG A 311 -32.55 -6.87 8.66
CA ARG A 311 -31.22 -7.32 8.23
C ARG A 311 -31.01 -7.30 6.73
N TYR A 312 -32.05 -7.09 5.93
CA TYR A 312 -31.94 -7.10 4.47
C TYR A 312 -31.67 -5.69 3.97
N ALA A 313 -30.63 -5.52 3.17
CA ALA A 313 -30.28 -4.25 2.57
C ALA A 313 -30.14 -4.35 1.05
N ALA A 314 -30.42 -3.24 0.39
CA ALA A 314 -30.28 -3.09 -1.05
C ALA A 314 -29.59 -1.76 -1.38
N MET A 315 -28.68 -1.77 -2.35
CA MET A 315 -28.11 -0.56 -2.93
C MET A 315 -28.39 -0.55 -4.43
N TRP A 316 -29.12 0.45 -4.93
CA TRP A 316 -29.32 0.60 -6.37
C TRP A 316 -27.96 0.76 -7.06
N SER A 317 -27.59 -0.22 -7.86
CA SER A 317 -26.22 -0.40 -8.33
C SER A 317 -26.07 -0.15 -9.82
N MET A 318 -27.17 -0.33 -10.56
CA MET A 318 -27.22 -0.19 -12.01
C MET A 318 -27.60 1.24 -12.42
N ASP A 319 -26.72 2.19 -12.10
CA ASP A 319 -26.80 3.56 -12.62
C ASP A 319 -25.62 3.87 -13.56
N GLY A 320 -25.95 4.49 -14.70
CA GLY A 320 -24.99 4.93 -15.71
C GLY A 320 -25.21 6.38 -16.15
N SER A 321 -25.92 7.17 -15.34
CA SER A 321 -26.40 8.50 -15.72
C SER A 321 -25.34 9.60 -15.74
N ARG A 322 -24.09 9.32 -15.32
CA ARG A 322 -23.01 10.32 -15.35
C ARG A 322 -22.64 10.71 -16.79
N LYS A 323 -22.89 11.97 -17.13
CA LYS A 323 -22.59 12.54 -18.46
C LYS A 323 -21.10 12.61 -18.79
N ASN A 324 -20.29 13.00 -17.81
CA ASN A 324 -18.85 13.22 -17.98
C ASN A 324 -18.07 12.19 -17.17
N THR A 325 -17.76 11.06 -17.80
CA THR A 325 -16.97 10.00 -17.17
C THR A 325 -15.52 10.11 -17.65
N PRO A 326 -14.52 10.16 -16.74
CA PRO A 326 -13.12 10.22 -17.13
C PRO A 326 -12.74 8.96 -17.92
N ARG A 327 -11.88 9.13 -18.93
CA ARG A 327 -11.29 7.99 -19.64
C ARG A 327 -10.24 7.35 -18.74
N LEU A 328 -10.53 6.13 -18.29
CA LEU A 328 -9.66 5.34 -17.43
C LEU A 328 -9.21 4.09 -18.19
N ASP A 329 -7.92 3.77 -18.15
CA ASP A 329 -7.42 2.52 -18.72
C ASP A 329 -7.88 1.31 -17.89
N PHE A 330 -7.92 1.48 -16.56
CA PHE A 330 -8.47 0.53 -15.62
C PHE A 330 -8.93 1.20 -14.32
N VAL A 331 -9.73 0.48 -13.53
CA VAL A 331 -10.07 0.77 -12.13
C VAL A 331 -9.57 -0.38 -11.27
N ALA A 332 -8.65 -0.09 -10.35
CA ALA A 332 -8.07 -1.10 -9.47
C ALA A 332 -8.54 -0.93 -8.01
N TYR A 333 -8.69 -2.05 -7.32
CA TYR A 333 -8.91 -2.11 -5.89
C TYR A 333 -8.12 -3.28 -5.30
N PRO A 334 -7.17 -3.03 -4.39
CA PRO A 334 -6.77 -1.72 -3.89
C PRO A 334 -6.14 -0.85 -5.01
N PRO A 335 -6.32 0.49 -5.00
CA PRO A 335 -5.87 1.36 -6.07
C PRO A 335 -4.37 1.68 -6.00
N PRO A 336 -3.78 2.19 -7.10
CA PRO A 336 -2.44 2.76 -7.08
C PRO A 336 -2.31 3.82 -5.99
N GLY A 337 -1.32 3.64 -5.13
CA GLY A 337 -0.92 4.60 -4.13
C GLY A 337 -1.17 4.16 -2.68
N PHE A 338 -1.50 5.11 -1.81
CA PHE A 338 -1.74 4.84 -0.39
C PHE A 338 -3.16 4.32 -0.15
N VAL A 339 -3.27 3.26 0.64
CA VAL A 339 -4.53 2.58 0.95
C VAL A 339 -4.61 2.32 2.44
N PRO A 340 -5.56 2.96 3.17
CA PRO A 340 -5.70 2.67 4.58
C PRO A 340 -6.21 1.23 4.81
N VAL A 341 -5.64 0.53 5.79
CA VAL A 341 -5.97 -0.88 6.10
C VAL A 341 -7.44 -1.08 6.49
N GLU A 342 -8.13 -0.04 6.96
CA GLU A 342 -9.57 -0.05 7.26
C GLU A 342 -10.46 -0.15 6.01
N TYR A 343 -9.86 -0.05 4.82
CA TYR A 343 -10.53 -0.20 3.53
C TYR A 343 -10.11 -1.47 2.79
N PHE A 344 -9.19 -2.29 3.29
CA PHE A 344 -8.77 -3.52 2.62
C PHE A 344 -8.31 -4.57 3.63
N GLY A 345 -9.04 -5.68 3.73
CA GLY A 345 -8.72 -6.75 4.68
C GLY A 345 -7.71 -7.78 4.14
N PRO A 346 -7.07 -8.57 5.02
CA PRO A 346 -6.05 -9.56 4.65
C PRO A 346 -6.52 -10.69 3.72
N ARG A 347 -7.85 -10.90 3.62
CA ARG A 347 -8.44 -11.92 2.74
C ARG A 347 -9.21 -11.33 1.56
N HIS A 348 -9.17 -10.01 1.38
CA HIS A 348 -9.81 -9.38 0.24
C HIS A 348 -9.05 -9.77 -1.04
N ALA A 349 -9.79 -10.14 -2.06
CA ALA A 349 -9.28 -10.29 -3.42
C ALA A 349 -8.94 -8.92 -3.98
N TRP A 350 -7.83 -8.85 -4.68
CA TRP A 350 -7.43 -7.72 -5.51
C TRP A 350 -8.19 -7.80 -6.84
N SER A 351 -8.43 -6.64 -7.46
CA SER A 351 -9.18 -6.55 -8.70
C SER A 351 -8.73 -5.40 -9.57
N ILE A 352 -8.67 -5.64 -10.89
CA ILE A 352 -8.37 -4.62 -11.90
C ILE A 352 -9.40 -4.76 -13.02
N THR A 353 -10.36 -3.84 -13.05
CA THR A 353 -11.37 -3.76 -14.12
C THR A 353 -10.83 -2.89 -15.25
N PHE A 354 -10.56 -3.47 -16.41
CA PHE A 354 -10.02 -2.74 -17.55
C PHE A 354 -11.11 -2.05 -18.35
N SER A 355 -10.72 -0.99 -19.08
CA SER A 355 -11.56 -0.37 -20.10
C SER A 355 -12.05 -1.38 -21.14
N ALA A 356 -13.21 -1.13 -21.74
CA ALA A 356 -13.76 -1.98 -22.80
C ALA A 356 -12.84 -2.12 -24.03
N SER A 357 -11.92 -1.17 -24.25
CA SER A 357 -10.88 -1.25 -25.29
C SER A 357 -9.85 -2.35 -25.05
N THR A 358 -9.69 -2.84 -23.82
CA THR A 358 -8.77 -3.94 -23.52
C THR A 358 -9.46 -5.28 -23.77
N SER A 359 -9.04 -6.00 -24.83
CA SER A 359 -9.67 -7.26 -25.18
C SER A 359 -9.50 -8.32 -24.07
N ARG A 360 -10.55 -9.11 -23.83
CA ARG A 360 -10.54 -10.22 -22.86
C ARG A 360 -9.46 -11.27 -23.20
N LYS A 361 -9.24 -11.53 -24.48
CA LYS A 361 -8.19 -12.45 -24.95
C LYS A 361 -6.80 -11.98 -24.49
N LYS A 362 -6.49 -10.70 -24.68
CA LYS A 362 -5.21 -10.12 -24.26
C LYS A 362 -5.01 -10.21 -22.74
N LEU A 363 -6.07 -10.08 -21.95
CA LEU A 363 -6.01 -10.26 -20.50
C LEU A 363 -5.82 -11.72 -20.09
N ALA A 364 -6.49 -12.66 -20.77
CA ALA A 364 -6.33 -14.09 -20.52
C ALA A 364 -4.91 -14.60 -20.85
N GLU A 365 -4.25 -13.96 -21.83
CA GLU A 365 -2.85 -14.23 -22.21
C GLU A 365 -1.84 -13.42 -21.38
N SER A 366 -2.31 -12.57 -20.45
CA SER A 366 -1.44 -11.75 -19.61
C SER A 366 -0.91 -12.54 -18.41
N GLU A 367 0.27 -12.16 -17.95
CA GLU A 367 0.87 -12.67 -16.72
C GLU A 367 0.75 -11.62 -15.62
N ILE A 368 0.16 -12.01 -14.49
CA ILE A 368 0.10 -11.18 -13.30
C ILE A 368 1.07 -11.65 -12.23
N ARG A 369 1.78 -10.70 -11.63
CA ARG A 369 2.64 -10.91 -10.46
C ARG A 369 2.39 -9.85 -9.40
N LEU A 370 2.46 -10.27 -8.14
CA LEU A 370 2.42 -9.42 -6.96
C LEU A 370 3.74 -9.56 -6.22
N TYR A 371 4.50 -8.48 -6.07
CA TYR A 371 5.79 -8.50 -5.37
C TYR A 371 5.75 -7.64 -4.11
N ARG A 372 6.26 -8.17 -2.99
CA ARG A 372 6.56 -7.36 -1.81
C ARG A 372 7.72 -6.41 -2.13
N LEU A 373 7.60 -5.16 -1.71
CA LEU A 373 8.66 -4.16 -1.85
C LEU A 373 9.24 -3.77 -0.47
N ASP A 374 10.54 -3.48 -0.42
CA ASP A 374 11.20 -2.87 0.73
C ASP A 374 11.01 -1.34 0.77
N GLU A 375 11.61 -0.66 1.75
CA GLU A 375 11.60 0.81 1.88
C GLU A 375 12.28 1.56 0.73
N ARG A 376 13.11 0.86 -0.06
CA ARG A 376 13.77 1.37 -1.25
C ARG A 376 12.97 1.05 -2.52
N PHE A 377 11.75 0.51 -2.39
CA PHE A 377 10.91 0.06 -3.50
C PHE A 377 11.63 -0.98 -4.38
N LEU A 378 12.37 -1.89 -3.73
CA LEU A 378 12.99 -3.05 -4.36
C LEU A 378 12.16 -4.30 -4.06
N ARG A 379 12.02 -5.18 -5.05
CA ARG A 379 11.38 -6.49 -4.86
C ARG A 379 12.13 -7.30 -3.80
N VAL A 380 11.37 -7.83 -2.85
CA VAL A 380 11.84 -8.71 -1.78
C VAL A 380 11.36 -10.13 -2.08
N GLY A 381 12.29 -11.02 -2.41
CA GLY A 381 11.97 -12.41 -2.75
C GLY A 381 11.25 -12.55 -4.10
N GLU A 382 10.61 -13.70 -4.27
CA GLU A 382 9.85 -14.06 -5.46
C GLU A 382 8.44 -13.43 -5.45
N ALA A 383 7.73 -13.53 -6.58
CA ALA A 383 6.33 -13.14 -6.65
C ALA A 383 5.48 -13.97 -5.67
N LEU A 384 4.53 -13.32 -5.00
CA LEU A 384 3.64 -14.00 -4.06
C LEU A 384 2.69 -14.96 -4.79
N PRO A 385 2.46 -16.17 -4.24
CA PRO A 385 1.53 -17.12 -4.83
C PRO A 385 0.09 -16.64 -4.68
N PHE A 386 -0.77 -17.07 -5.60
CA PHE A 386 -2.20 -16.77 -5.56
C PHE A 386 -3.02 -18.02 -5.23
N ASP A 387 -4.03 -17.87 -4.36
CA ASP A 387 -5.05 -18.90 -4.09
C ASP A 387 -6.31 -18.72 -4.94
N ALA A 388 -6.44 -17.57 -5.60
CA ALA A 388 -7.40 -17.28 -6.66
C ALA A 388 -6.73 -16.37 -7.69
N CYS A 389 -6.86 -16.65 -8.99
CA CYS A 389 -6.37 -15.80 -10.08
C CYS A 389 -7.07 -16.14 -11.39
N HIS A 390 -7.90 -15.24 -11.90
CA HIS A 390 -8.69 -15.48 -13.12
C HIS A 390 -9.17 -14.17 -13.75
N VAL A 391 -9.64 -14.28 -15.00
CA VAL A 391 -10.27 -13.16 -15.74
C VAL A 391 -11.79 -13.31 -15.70
N ALA A 392 -12.43 -12.48 -14.89
CA ALA A 392 -13.87 -12.33 -14.86
C ALA A 392 -14.39 -11.60 -16.12
N ALA A 393 -15.55 -12.03 -16.62
CA ALA A 393 -16.19 -11.41 -17.76
C ALA A 393 -16.67 -9.97 -17.46
N GLY A 394 -17.03 -9.23 -18.52
CA GLY A 394 -17.69 -7.92 -18.41
C GLY A 394 -19.10 -7.99 -17.81
N GLY A 395 -19.86 -6.91 -17.91
CA GLY A 395 -21.29 -6.87 -17.56
C GLY A 395 -21.63 -6.35 -16.16
N PHE A 396 -20.62 -5.90 -15.40
CA PHE A 396 -20.80 -5.28 -14.09
C PHE A 396 -20.10 -3.92 -14.07
N GLY A 397 -20.76 -2.91 -13.51
CA GLY A 397 -20.14 -1.62 -13.19
C GLY A 397 -19.65 -0.81 -14.39
N GLY A 398 -20.33 -0.87 -15.53
CA GLY A 398 -19.97 -0.10 -16.73
C GLY A 398 -18.61 -0.45 -17.35
N GLY A 399 -17.94 -1.50 -16.87
CA GLY A 399 -16.55 -1.83 -17.21
C GLY A 399 -16.36 -3.06 -18.11
N GLY A 400 -15.12 -3.21 -18.59
CA GLY A 400 -14.66 -4.37 -19.37
C GLY A 400 -14.36 -5.59 -18.50
N ALA A 401 -13.54 -6.49 -19.03
CA ALA A 401 -13.09 -7.67 -18.29
C ALA A 401 -12.27 -7.27 -17.05
N CYS A 402 -12.37 -8.07 -16.00
CA CYS A 402 -11.72 -7.81 -14.71
C CYS A 402 -10.74 -8.93 -14.39
N LEU A 403 -9.51 -8.56 -14.03
CA LEU A 403 -8.55 -9.49 -13.46
C LEU A 403 -8.76 -9.54 -11.95
N VAL A 404 -9.05 -10.72 -11.42
CA VAL A 404 -9.27 -10.95 -9.99
C VAL A 404 -8.18 -11.88 -9.49
N PHE A 405 -7.55 -11.53 -8.38
CA PHE A 405 -6.51 -12.35 -7.79
C PHE A 405 -6.45 -12.16 -6.28
N ARG A 406 -6.00 -13.18 -5.54
CA ARG A 406 -5.82 -13.09 -4.10
C ARG A 406 -4.56 -13.84 -3.71
N SER A 407 -3.77 -13.25 -2.82
CA SER A 407 -2.62 -13.90 -2.23
C SER A 407 -2.84 -14.05 -0.72
N PRO A 408 -2.81 -15.28 -0.16
CA PRO A 408 -2.90 -15.48 1.28
C PRO A 408 -1.65 -15.01 2.03
N ASN A 409 -0.56 -14.72 1.32
CA ASN A 409 0.73 -14.31 1.88
C ASN A 409 0.94 -12.79 1.82
N ALA A 410 -0.02 -12.03 1.29
CA ALA A 410 0.04 -10.58 1.32
C ALA A 410 -0.35 -10.07 2.71
N GLU A 411 0.62 -9.59 3.46
CA GLU A 411 0.41 -8.86 4.71
C GLU A 411 -0.22 -7.50 4.43
N ILE A 412 -1.35 -7.22 5.07
CA ILE A 412 -2.06 -5.95 4.96
C ILE A 412 -1.90 -5.19 6.28
N VAL A 413 -0.73 -4.56 6.42
CA VAL A 413 -0.33 -3.81 7.61
C VAL A 413 0.28 -2.46 7.19
N PRO A 414 0.22 -1.42 8.03
CA PRO A 414 0.83 -0.12 7.72
C PRO A 414 2.31 -0.25 7.35
N GLY A 415 2.72 0.38 6.25
CA GLY A 415 4.06 0.30 5.66
C GLY A 415 4.30 -0.92 4.74
N ALA A 416 3.32 -1.83 4.61
CA ALA A 416 3.39 -2.88 3.61
C ALA A 416 3.21 -2.31 2.19
N ARG A 417 4.09 -2.71 1.27
CA ARG A 417 4.18 -2.18 -0.10
C ARG A 417 4.21 -3.33 -1.08
N TYR A 418 3.41 -3.20 -2.14
CA TYR A 418 3.33 -4.21 -3.19
C TYR A 418 3.39 -3.58 -4.58
N GLU A 419 4.18 -4.17 -5.46
CA GLU A 419 4.09 -3.93 -6.91
C GLU A 419 3.11 -4.92 -7.51
N VAL A 420 2.13 -4.40 -8.24
CA VAL A 420 1.20 -5.17 -9.08
C VAL A 420 1.64 -5.02 -10.52
N ALA A 421 2.11 -6.10 -11.14
CA ALA A 421 2.58 -6.10 -12.51
C ALA A 421 1.71 -7.04 -13.37
N VAL A 422 1.01 -6.49 -14.35
CA VAL A 422 0.21 -7.20 -15.34
C VAL A 422 0.85 -6.99 -16.71
N MET A 423 1.49 -8.02 -17.24
CA MET A 423 2.33 -7.94 -18.44
C MET A 423 1.77 -8.80 -19.57
N THR A 424 1.97 -8.36 -20.81
CA THR A 424 1.62 -9.11 -22.02
C THR A 424 2.84 -9.27 -22.92
N GLY A 425 2.92 -10.40 -23.63
CA GLY A 425 3.97 -10.71 -24.60
C GLY A 425 5.06 -11.64 -24.07
N GLY A 426 5.54 -12.54 -24.95
CA GLY A 426 6.69 -13.42 -24.68
C GLY A 426 8.04 -12.70 -24.71
N ASP A 427 9.13 -13.47 -24.68
CA ASP A 427 10.52 -13.03 -24.43
C ASP A 427 11.07 -11.85 -25.25
N LYS A 428 10.43 -11.44 -26.35
CA LYS A 428 10.95 -10.40 -27.26
C LYS A 428 10.27 -9.03 -27.14
N ARG A 429 9.11 -8.90 -26.48
CA ARG A 429 8.45 -7.60 -26.23
C ARG A 429 7.38 -7.72 -25.14
N ARG A 430 7.78 -7.53 -23.88
CA ARG A 430 6.83 -7.39 -22.76
C ARG A 430 6.27 -5.96 -22.75
N SER A 431 4.95 -5.82 -22.78
CA SER A 431 4.24 -4.55 -22.57
C SER A 431 3.34 -4.64 -21.34
N ALA A 432 3.36 -3.62 -20.49
CA ALA A 432 2.53 -3.57 -19.29
C ALA A 432 1.08 -3.19 -19.65
N LEU A 433 0.11 -3.99 -19.21
CA LEU A 433 -1.30 -3.60 -19.18
C LEU A 433 -1.62 -2.76 -17.93
N ALA A 434 -0.99 -3.11 -16.82
CA ALA A 434 -1.00 -2.34 -15.58
C ALA A 434 0.33 -2.58 -14.85
N ASN A 435 0.94 -1.52 -14.35
CA ASN A 435 2.05 -1.61 -13.41
C ASN A 435 1.91 -0.48 -12.40
N PHE A 436 1.66 -0.81 -11.14
CA PHE A 436 1.47 0.18 -10.09
C PHE A 436 1.87 -0.36 -8.72
N ILE A 437 2.07 0.56 -7.79
CA ILE A 437 2.43 0.25 -6.41
C ILE A 437 1.26 0.59 -5.49
N VAL A 438 1.04 -0.28 -4.51
CA VAL A 438 0.12 -0.06 -3.39
C VAL A 438 0.94 -0.03 -2.12
N GLU A 439 0.73 1.00 -1.29
CA GLU A 439 1.26 1.09 0.06
C GLU A 439 0.12 1.16 1.07
N PHE A 440 0.10 0.20 1.99
CA PHE A 440 -0.89 0.19 3.05
C PHE A 440 -0.50 1.18 4.15
N THR A 441 -1.47 1.98 4.59
CA THR A 441 -1.29 2.96 5.66
C THR A 441 -2.30 2.71 6.77
N GLN A 442 -2.08 3.31 7.93
CA GLN A 442 -3.07 3.35 8.99
C GLN A 442 -3.94 4.58 8.77
N ARG A 443 -5.27 4.57 8.91
CA ARG A 443 -6.00 5.85 8.78
C ARG A 443 -5.99 6.66 10.07
N ARG A 444 -6.37 6.02 11.17
CA ARG A 444 -6.45 6.64 12.50
C ARG A 444 -5.19 6.29 13.27
N ASP A 445 -4.50 7.30 13.80
CA ASP A 445 -3.43 7.05 14.77
C ASP A 445 -4.03 6.19 15.88
N GLU A 446 -3.45 5.02 16.12
CA GLU A 446 -3.78 4.25 17.31
C GLU A 446 -3.48 5.17 18.49
N VAL A 447 -4.51 5.61 19.21
CA VAL A 447 -4.32 6.13 20.56
C VAL A 447 -3.80 4.94 21.36
N LYS A 448 -2.48 4.85 21.45
CA LYS A 448 -1.78 3.84 22.25
C LYS A 448 -2.05 4.03 23.73
#